data_AF-A0A7K5Z889-F1
#
_entry.id   AF-A0A7K5Z889-F1
#
_cell.length_a   1.000
_cell.length_b   1.000
_cell.length_c   1.000
_cell.angle_alpha   90.00
_cell.angle_beta   90.00
_cell.angle_gamma   90.00
#
_symmetry.space_group_name_H-M   'P 1'
#
loop_
_entity.id
_entity.type
_entity.pdbx_description
1 polymer ?
#
loop_
_entity_poly.entity_id
_entity_poly.type
_entity_poly.pdbx_seq_one_letter_code
_entity_poly.pdbx_strand_id
1 'polypeptide(L)' 'VTTERPFRCDVCGRSYRHSGSLVNHKRTHQTGDFGCGACAKRFPNLGALRGHLRGHRRGHRR' A
#
# COMPACT_ATOMS: atom_id res chain seq x y z
N VAL A 1 25.39 16.17 15.70
CA VAL A 1 23.91 16.08 15.81
C VAL A 1 23.49 14.69 15.39
N THR A 2 23.22 13.81 16.34
CA THR A 2 22.65 12.48 16.08
C THR A 2 21.28 12.71 15.47
N THR A 3 21.11 12.41 14.18
CA THR A 3 19.79 12.34 13.56
C THR A 3 19.14 11.06 14.07
N GLU A 4 18.75 11.07 15.34
CA GLU A 4 18.00 9.99 15.95
C GLU A 4 16.67 9.92 15.20
N ARG A 5 16.57 8.89 14.35
CA ARG A 5 15.39 8.55 13.59
C ARG A 5 14.77 7.36 14.30
N PRO A 6 14.07 7.56 15.43
CA PRO A 6 13.60 6.46 16.28
C PRO A 6 12.59 5.58 15.55
N PHE A 7 11.96 6.09 14.50
CA PHE A 7 10.96 5.36 13.72
C PHE A 7 11.61 4.56 12.59
N ARG A 8 12.03 3.33 12.87
CA ARG A 8 12.61 2.41 11.89
C ARG A 8 11.57 1.46 11.30
N CYS A 9 11.68 1.20 10.01
CA CYS A 9 10.91 0.18 9.32
C CYS A 9 11.56 -1.18 9.55
N ASP A 10 10.81 -2.10 10.15
CA ASP A 10 11.26 -3.47 10.43
C ASP A 10 11.42 -4.31 9.16
N VAL A 11 10.84 -3.87 8.03
CA VAL A 11 10.83 -4.60 6.75
C VAL A 11 12.07 -4.31 5.91
N CYS A 12 12.51 -3.06 5.82
CA CYS A 12 13.66 -2.67 4.99
C CYS A 12 14.76 -1.92 5.75
N GLY A 13 14.58 -1.71 7.05
CA GLY A 13 15.56 -1.02 7.90
C GLY A 13 15.61 0.50 7.72
N ARG A 14 14.78 1.11 6.86
CA ARG A 14 14.74 2.58 6.70
C ARG A 14 14.22 3.26 7.96
N SER A 15 14.94 4.28 8.43
CA SER A 15 14.57 5.06 9.60
C SER A 15 13.95 6.40 9.20
N TYR A 16 13.07 6.96 10.04
CA TYR A 16 12.32 8.19 9.81
C TYR A 16 12.31 9.06 11.06
N ARG A 17 12.21 10.37 10.87
CA ARG A 17 12.16 11.35 11.96
C ARG A 17 10.79 11.39 12.65
N HIS A 18 9.72 11.06 11.93
CA HIS A 18 8.34 11.11 12.41
C HIS A 18 7.65 9.77 12.25
N SER A 19 6.76 9.42 13.20
CA SER A 19 5.93 8.21 13.16
C SER A 19 5.03 8.18 11.93
N GLY A 20 4.41 9.30 11.57
CA GLY A 20 3.53 9.39 10.39
C GLY A 20 4.25 9.06 9.07
N SER A 21 5.51 9.46 8.94
CA SER A 21 6.34 9.12 7.77
C SER A 21 6.63 7.63 7.71
N LEU A 22 6.94 7.01 8.86
CA LEU A 22 7.11 5.56 8.95
C LEU A 22 5.81 4.81 8.62
N VAL A 23 4.66 5.27 9.14
CA VAL A 23 3.35 4.66 8.85
C VAL A 23 3.02 4.75 7.37
N ASN A 24 3.21 5.91 6.73
CA ASN A 24 2.99 6.07 5.30
C ASN A 24 3.95 5.20 4.48
N HIS A 25 5.20 5.08 4.91
CA HIS A 25 6.18 4.20 4.29
C HIS A 25 5.84 2.70 4.49
N LYS A 26 5.34 2.27 5.64
CA LYS A 26 4.90 0.87 5.84
C LYS A 26 3.77 0.50 4.86
N ARG A 27 2.96 1.46 4.41
CA ARG A 27 1.98 1.23 3.33
C ARG A 27 2.61 0.98 1.96
N THR A 28 3.84 1.42 1.71
CA THR A 28 4.56 1.06 0.47
C THR A 28 5.12 -0.37 0.54
N HIS A 29 5.38 -0.87 1.75
CA HIS A 29 5.72 -2.28 1.98
C HIS A 29 4.54 -3.23 1.89
N GLN A 30 3.30 -2.72 1.93
CA GLN A 30 2.16 -3.49 1.41
C GLN A 30 2.32 -3.60 -0.10
N THR A 31 3.29 -4.38 -0.56
CA THR A 31 3.25 -5.06 -1.85
C THR A 31 2.58 -6.41 -1.58
N GLY A 32 1.33 -6.30 -1.12
CA GLY A 32 0.45 -7.43 -0.95
C GLY A 32 -0.40 -7.52 -2.20
N ASP A 33 -0.63 -8.73 -2.66
CA ASP A 33 -1.56 -9.04 -3.72
C ASP A 33 -2.88 -8.27 -3.51
N PHE A 34 -3.07 -7.18 -4.27
CA PHE A 34 -4.22 -6.30 -4.11
C PHE A 34 -5.39 -6.94 -4.85
N GLY A 35 -6.09 -7.84 -4.16
CA GLY A 35 -7.26 -8.52 -4.68
C GLY A 35 -8.47 -7.59 -4.79
N CYS A 36 -9.15 -7.63 -5.94
CA CYS A 36 -10.45 -7.01 -6.09
C CYS A 36 -11.52 -7.89 -5.44
N GLY A 37 -12.23 -7.37 -4.43
CA GLY A 37 -13.33 -8.07 -3.79
C GLY A 37 -14.55 -8.34 -4.69
N ALA A 38 -14.63 -7.71 -5.86
CA ALA A 38 -15.74 -7.88 -6.80
C ALA A 38 -15.46 -8.94 -7.90
N CYS A 39 -14.21 -9.30 -8.17
CA CYS A 39 -13.89 -10.31 -9.19
C CYS A 39 -12.64 -11.16 -8.90
N ALA A 40 -12.17 -11.17 -7.65
CA ALA A 40 -10.98 -11.89 -7.18
C ALA A 40 -9.68 -11.62 -7.99
N LYS A 41 -9.65 -10.51 -8.75
CA LYS A 41 -8.53 -10.16 -9.64
C LYS A 41 -7.42 -9.50 -8.84
N ARG A 42 -6.21 -9.99 -9.01
CA ARG A 42 -5.03 -9.65 -8.20
C ARG A 42 -4.17 -8.60 -8.89
N PHE A 43 -3.73 -7.59 -8.15
CA PHE A 43 -2.94 -6.50 -8.70
C PHE A 43 -1.62 -6.29 -7.93
N PRO A 44 -0.53 -5.91 -8.62
CA PRO A 44 0.78 -5.72 -7.99
C PRO A 44 0.87 -4.42 -7.18
N ASN A 45 -0.07 -3.49 -7.36
CA ASN A 45 -0.13 -2.25 -6.62
C ASN A 45 -1.56 -1.70 -6.50
N LEU A 46 -1.76 -0.85 -5.50
CA LEU A 46 -3.05 -0.20 -5.22
C LEU A 46 -3.52 0.71 -6.38
N GLY A 47 -2.60 1.27 -7.16
CA GLY A 47 -2.92 2.14 -8.30
C GLY A 47 -3.64 1.39 -9.41
N ALA A 48 -3.13 0.19 -9.76
CA ALA A 48 -3.74 -0.72 -10.72
C ALA A 48 -5.10 -1.23 -10.23
N LEU A 49 -5.21 -1.61 -8.95
CA LEU A 49 -6.50 -1.96 -8.35
C LEU A 49 -7.50 -0.80 -8.43
N ARG A 50 -7.09 0.44 -8.11
CA ARG A 50 -7.98 1.61 -8.16
C ARG A 50 -8.45 1.94 -9.57
N GLY A 51 -7.58 1.77 -10.57
CA GLY A 51 -7.95 1.88 -11.99
C GLY A 51 -8.97 0.83 -12.41
N HIS A 52 -8.75 -0.42 -11.98
CA HIS A 52 -9.66 -1.52 -12.21
C HIS A 52 -11.04 -1.33 -11.55
N LEU A 53 -11.09 -0.84 -10.30
CA LEU A 53 -12.34 -0.55 -9.59
C LEU A 53 -13.20 0.51 -10.28
N ARG A 54 -12.60 1.43 -11.04
CA ARG A 54 -13.38 2.37 -11.87
C ARG A 54 -14.14 1.67 -12.99
N GLY A 55 -13.57 0.59 -13.55
CA GLY A 55 -14.21 -0.24 -14.57
C GLY A 55 -15.37 -1.09 -14.03
N HIS A 56 -15.33 -1.47 -12.75
CA HIS A 56 -16.43 -2.20 -12.11
C HIS A 56 -17.76 -1.43 -12.09
N ARG A 57 -17.73 -0.09 -12.15
CA ARG A 57 -18.94 0.75 -12.18
C ARG A 57 -19.84 0.50 -13.40
N ARG A 58 -19.35 -0.20 -14.44
CA ARG A 58 -20.09 -0.54 -15.65
C ARG A 58 -20.49 -2.02 -15.75
N GLY A 59 -20.10 -2.85 -14.78
CA GLY A 59 -20.24 -4.29 -14.84
C GLY A 59 -20.72 -4.87 -13.52
N HIS A 60 -22.02 -4.72 -13.29
CA HIS A 60 -22.76 -5.52 -12.31
C HIS A 60 -22.64 -6.99 -12.69
N ARG A 61 -22.05 -7.83 -11.83
CA ARG A 61 -22.36 -9.26 -11.76
C ARG A 61 -22.15 -9.77 -10.34
N ARG A 62 -23.23 -9.70 -9.56
CA ARG A 62 -23.89 -10.93 -9.13
C ARG A 62 -25.40 -10.72 -9.15
#